data_AF-A0A1G0BL57-F1
#
_entry.id   AF-A0A1G0BL57-F1
#
_cell.length_a   1.000
_cell.length_b   1.000
_cell.length_c   1.000
_cell.angle_alpha   90.00
_cell.angle_beta   90.00
_cell.angle_gamma   90.00
#
_symmetry.space_group_name_H-M   'P 1'
#
loop_
_entity.id
_entity.type
_entity.pdbx_description
1 polymer ?
#
loop_
_entity_poly.entity_id
_entity_poly.type
_entity_poly.pdbx_seq_one_letter_code
_entity_poly.pdbx_strand_id
1 'polypeptide(L)'
;MIPWLTNNAPFPPVGCALRSPNGLLAAGGDLSAARLLEAYRHGIFPWFNPGEPILWWSPDPRMVLIPGEFKASRSFAKVLRNGAYEVRCDTAFEQVMRGCAAPRNRHHVGCDTAHNNIGSGSSRPAALPAPEGSASPCQGGTWIHEDMIAAYCELHRMGYAHSVETWIDGKLAGGLYGVCIGRMFYGESMFSNASNASKIALAHLARQLERWQFGPSTGLRTGRFDMPVLSKVEGLRTGLIDCQMNTPHLASLGAREIPRNEFIARLQELVNCAPITHWQFDTDLFA
;
A
#
# COMPACT_ATOMS: atom_id res chain seq x y z
N MET A 1 19.64 10.88 14.65
CA MET A 1 20.42 10.81 13.40
C MET A 1 20.11 9.48 12.77
N ILE A 2 19.80 9.44 11.46
CA ILE A 2 19.56 8.19 10.74
C ILE A 2 20.84 7.73 10.03
N PRO A 3 21.09 6.42 9.89
CA PRO A 3 22.24 5.92 9.13
C PRO A 3 22.09 6.19 7.64
N TRP A 4 23.23 6.42 6.98
CA TRP A 4 23.35 6.44 5.52
C TRP A 4 23.80 5.07 5.03
N LEU A 5 23.02 4.45 4.17
CA LEU A 5 23.24 3.12 3.63
C LEU A 5 24.12 3.20 2.39
N THR A 6 25.11 2.33 2.33
CA THR A 6 25.76 1.92 1.08
C THR A 6 25.01 0.71 0.52
N ASN A 7 25.18 0.41 -0.77
CA ASN A 7 24.37 -0.59 -1.48
C ASN A 7 24.33 -1.97 -0.80
N ASN A 8 25.43 -2.37 -0.15
CA ASN A 8 25.56 -3.67 0.52
C ASN A 8 25.33 -3.62 2.04
N ALA A 9 25.08 -2.45 2.63
CA ALA A 9 24.90 -2.34 4.09
C ALA A 9 23.52 -2.90 4.50
N PRO A 10 23.41 -3.77 5.52
CA PRO A 10 22.10 -4.28 5.95
C PRO A 10 21.20 -3.15 6.46
N PHE A 11 19.89 -3.34 6.40
CA PHE A 11 18.97 -2.39 7.04
C PHE A 11 19.15 -2.38 8.57
N PRO A 12 19.10 -1.21 9.22
CA PRO A 12 19.08 -1.14 10.68
C PRO A 12 17.79 -1.76 11.24
N PRO A 13 17.79 -2.25 12.50
CA PRO A 13 16.57 -2.75 13.13
C PRO A 13 15.45 -1.71 13.12
N VAL A 14 14.22 -2.11 12.77
CA VAL A 14 13.06 -1.19 12.69
C VAL A 14 12.74 -0.49 14.03
N GLY A 15 13.17 -1.05 15.16
CA GLY A 15 13.09 -0.41 16.48
C GLY A 15 13.87 0.90 16.58
N CYS A 16 14.85 1.13 15.69
CA CYS A 16 15.65 2.35 15.61
C CYS A 16 14.98 3.48 14.81
N ALA A 17 13.83 3.22 14.15
CA ALA A 17 13.18 4.25 13.35
C ALA A 17 12.72 5.43 14.21
N LEU A 18 12.82 6.64 13.68
CA LEU A 18 12.45 7.86 14.38
C LEU A 18 10.95 7.89 14.72
N ARG A 19 10.62 8.54 15.84
CA ARG A 19 9.22 8.88 16.18
C ARG A 19 8.72 10.08 15.38
N SER A 20 9.62 11.00 15.05
CA SER A 20 9.34 12.18 14.22
C SER A 20 10.55 12.48 13.32
N PRO A 21 10.39 12.51 11.99
CA PRO A 21 9.19 12.07 11.26
C PRO A 21 8.91 10.57 11.48
N ASN A 22 7.63 10.19 11.61
CA ASN A 22 7.25 8.84 12.05
C ASN A 22 7.76 7.77 11.09
N GLY A 23 8.61 6.89 11.59
CA GLY A 23 9.08 5.72 10.86
C GLY A 23 10.32 5.93 10.02
N LEU A 24 10.86 7.15 9.89
CA LEU A 24 12.08 7.36 9.11
C LEU A 24 13.23 6.56 9.73
N LEU A 25 13.82 5.66 8.94
CA LEU A 25 14.75 4.64 9.43
C LEU A 25 16.17 4.83 8.89
N ALA A 26 16.32 5.10 7.60
CA ALA A 26 17.62 5.23 6.94
C ALA A 26 17.52 6.04 5.65
N ALA A 27 18.67 6.49 5.13
CA ALA A 27 18.79 7.17 3.85
C ALA A 27 19.85 6.49 2.96
N GLY A 28 19.78 6.63 1.63
CA GLY A 28 20.75 6.10 0.68
C GLY A 28 20.47 4.65 0.23
N GLY A 29 21.50 3.98 -0.29
CA GLY A 29 21.40 2.68 -0.97
C GLY A 29 20.93 2.81 -2.42
N ASP A 30 20.18 1.82 -2.89
CA ASP A 30 19.64 1.74 -4.25
C ASP A 30 18.22 1.12 -4.26
N LEU A 31 17.59 1.12 -5.43
CA LEU A 31 16.27 0.51 -5.67
C LEU A 31 16.39 -0.84 -6.40
N SER A 32 17.50 -1.56 -6.24
CA SER A 32 17.61 -2.90 -6.83
C SER A 32 16.53 -3.83 -6.28
N ALA A 33 16.09 -4.79 -7.10
CA ALA A 33 15.06 -5.74 -6.69
C ALA A 33 15.44 -6.49 -5.40
N ALA A 34 16.70 -6.90 -5.26
CA ALA A 34 17.19 -7.55 -4.04
C ALA A 34 17.03 -6.65 -2.81
N ARG A 35 17.39 -5.36 -2.92
CA ARG A 35 17.28 -4.39 -1.85
C ARG A 35 15.83 -4.11 -1.44
N LEU A 36 14.94 -3.95 -2.42
CA LEU A 36 13.51 -3.74 -2.17
C LEU A 36 12.89 -4.95 -1.47
N LEU A 37 13.16 -6.16 -1.97
CA LEU A 37 12.66 -7.39 -1.36
C LEU A 37 13.20 -7.57 0.07
N GLU A 38 14.47 -7.26 0.33
CA GLU A 38 15.03 -7.22 1.69
C GLU A 38 14.26 -6.22 2.57
N ALA A 39 14.03 -4.99 2.09
CA ALA A 39 13.29 -3.98 2.82
C ALA A 39 11.89 -4.47 3.21
N TYR A 40 11.11 -4.97 2.24
CA TYR A 40 9.76 -5.47 2.47
C TYR A 40 9.72 -6.63 3.47
N ARG A 41 10.68 -7.56 3.39
CA ARG A 41 10.80 -8.68 4.35
C ARG A 41 11.07 -8.22 5.79
N HIS A 42 11.61 -7.02 5.96
CA HIS A 42 11.83 -6.39 7.27
C HIS A 42 10.76 -5.34 7.64
N GLY A 43 9.73 -5.16 6.82
CA GLY A 43 8.64 -4.21 7.09
C GLY A 43 9.02 -2.77 6.75
N ILE A 44 10.01 -2.61 5.87
CA ILE A 44 10.57 -1.34 5.44
C ILE A 44 10.12 -1.07 4.00
N PHE A 45 9.82 0.18 3.68
CA PHE A 45 9.50 0.60 2.30
C PHE A 45 10.23 1.91 1.93
N PRO A 46 10.56 2.11 0.65
CA PRO A 46 11.12 3.36 0.16
C PRO A 46 10.03 4.41 0.00
N TRP A 47 10.30 5.65 0.40
CA TRP A 47 9.42 6.78 0.11
C TRP A 47 10.18 8.11 0.17
N PHE A 48 10.35 8.78 -0.96
CA PHE A 48 11.15 10.00 -1.08
C PHE A 48 10.70 10.84 -2.27
N ASN A 49 10.96 12.14 -2.21
CA ASN A 49 10.62 13.06 -3.30
C ASN A 49 11.73 13.11 -4.37
N PRO A 50 11.41 13.52 -5.61
CA PRO A 50 12.43 13.78 -6.62
C PRO A 50 13.50 14.75 -6.10
N GLY A 51 14.77 14.35 -6.23
CA GLY A 51 15.93 15.12 -5.74
C GLY A 51 16.33 14.86 -4.29
N GLU A 52 15.52 14.13 -3.52
CA GLU A 52 15.93 13.60 -2.23
C GLU A 52 16.72 12.29 -2.40
N PRO A 53 17.61 11.93 -1.46
CA PRO A 53 18.13 10.57 -1.42
C PRO A 53 16.98 9.58 -1.16
N ILE A 54 17.19 8.31 -1.49
CA ILE A 54 16.24 7.25 -1.13
C ILE A 54 16.08 7.25 0.39
N LEU A 55 14.85 7.40 0.89
CA LEU A 55 14.51 7.32 2.31
C LEU A 55 13.73 6.04 2.57
N TRP A 56 14.07 5.37 3.66
CA TRP A 56 13.49 4.08 4.06
C TRP A 56 12.69 4.24 5.34
N TRP A 57 11.48 3.66 5.37
CA TRP A 57 10.49 3.94 6.41
C TRP A 57 9.92 2.67 7.03
N SER A 58 9.62 2.72 8.33
CA SER A 58 8.87 1.71 9.08
C SER A 58 8.09 2.37 10.24
N PRO A 59 6.94 2.99 9.97
CA PRO A 59 6.14 3.75 10.94
C PRO A 59 5.58 2.90 12.08
N ASP A 60 5.26 3.57 13.18
CA ASP A 60 4.57 3.01 14.34
C ASP A 60 3.49 4.02 14.82
N PRO A 61 2.19 3.69 14.80
CA PRO A 61 1.61 2.43 14.32
C PRO A 61 1.69 2.26 12.79
N ARG A 62 1.35 1.06 12.32
CA ARG A 62 1.30 0.67 10.90
C ARG A 62 -0.15 0.41 10.48
N MET A 63 -0.61 0.99 9.38
CA MET A 63 -1.96 0.74 8.86
C MET A 63 -1.99 -0.56 8.04
N VAL A 64 -2.99 -1.41 8.29
CA VAL A 64 -3.18 -2.70 7.63
C VAL A 64 -4.65 -2.95 7.29
N LEU A 65 -4.90 -3.79 6.30
CA LEU A 65 -6.21 -4.33 5.94
C LEU A 65 -6.15 -5.86 5.96
N ILE A 66 -7.05 -6.49 6.70
CA ILE A 66 -7.25 -7.94 6.63
C ILE A 66 -8.23 -8.21 5.49
N PRO A 67 -7.92 -9.09 4.51
CA PRO A 67 -8.76 -9.29 3.33
C PRO A 67 -10.25 -9.55 3.64
N GLY A 68 -10.54 -10.46 4.59
CA GLY A 68 -11.91 -10.76 5.03
C GLY A 68 -12.60 -9.68 5.87
N GLU A 69 -11.88 -8.62 6.25
CA GLU A 69 -12.44 -7.48 7.00
C GLU A 69 -12.76 -6.27 6.10
N PHE A 70 -12.64 -6.41 4.77
CA PHE A 70 -12.99 -5.34 3.84
C PHE A 70 -14.47 -4.93 3.97
N LYS A 71 -14.70 -3.62 4.12
CA LYS A 71 -16.04 -3.05 4.32
C LYS A 71 -16.54 -2.38 3.06
N ALA A 72 -17.51 -3.01 2.40
CA ALA A 72 -18.29 -2.37 1.35
C ALA A 72 -19.53 -1.69 1.95
N SER A 73 -19.73 -0.39 1.70
CA SER A 73 -20.99 0.28 2.02
C SER A 73 -22.14 -0.34 1.21
N ARG A 74 -23.40 -0.18 1.65
CA ARG A 74 -24.57 -0.71 0.93
C ARG A 74 -24.63 -0.27 -0.54
N SER A 75 -24.36 1.02 -0.80
CA SER A 75 -24.33 1.56 -2.16
C SER A 75 -23.17 1.00 -2.97
N PHE A 76 -21.99 0.89 -2.36
CA PHE A 76 -20.83 0.33 -3.05
C PHE A 76 -20.96 -1.17 -3.32
N ALA A 77 -21.56 -1.94 -2.41
CA ALA A 77 -21.89 -3.35 -2.64
C ALA A 77 -22.87 -3.54 -3.81
N LYS A 78 -23.78 -2.58 -4.04
CA LYS A 78 -24.64 -2.58 -5.24
C LYS A 78 -23.83 -2.30 -6.51
N VAL A 79 -22.83 -1.40 -6.45
CA VAL A 79 -21.90 -1.17 -7.56
C VAL A 79 -21.12 -2.45 -7.85
N LEU A 80 -20.59 -3.13 -6.84
CA LEU A 80 -19.82 -4.36 -7.05
C LEU A 80 -20.62 -5.46 -7.77
N ARG A 81 -21.90 -5.66 -7.40
CA ARG A 81 -22.75 -6.68 -8.03
C ARG A 81 -23.27 -6.31 -9.42
N ASN A 82 -23.56 -5.03 -9.65
CA ASN A 82 -24.35 -4.60 -10.81
C ASN A 82 -23.60 -3.64 -11.75
N GLY A 83 -22.35 -3.30 -11.44
CA GLY A 83 -21.58 -2.33 -12.20
C GLY A 83 -21.13 -2.89 -13.54
N ALA A 84 -21.11 -2.03 -14.56
CA ALA A 84 -20.52 -2.33 -15.86
C ALA A 84 -19.02 -2.02 -15.81
N TYR A 85 -18.24 -2.96 -15.30
CA TYR A 85 -16.78 -2.88 -15.26
C TYR A 85 -16.18 -4.28 -15.43
N GLU A 86 -14.90 -4.32 -15.77
CA GLU A 86 -14.08 -5.52 -15.81
C GLU A 86 -12.90 -5.34 -14.85
N VAL A 87 -12.55 -6.40 -14.13
CA VAL A 87 -11.31 -6.41 -13.33
C VAL A 87 -10.30 -7.34 -13.97
N ARG A 88 -9.09 -6.83 -14.18
CA ARG A 88 -7.95 -7.59 -14.69
C ARG A 88 -6.81 -7.57 -13.68
N CYS A 89 -5.92 -8.54 -13.80
CA CYS A 89 -4.71 -8.64 -13.01
C CYS A 89 -3.52 -8.73 -13.95
N ASP A 90 -2.46 -7.97 -13.69
CA ASP A 90 -1.18 -8.06 -14.40
C ASP A 90 -1.26 -7.91 -15.93
N THR A 91 -2.24 -7.15 -16.45
CA THR A 91 -2.36 -6.87 -17.90
C THR A 91 -1.85 -5.49 -18.29
N ALA A 92 -1.70 -4.58 -17.33
CA ALA A 92 -1.31 -3.19 -17.54
C ALA A 92 -0.54 -2.60 -16.35
N PHE A 93 0.38 -3.36 -15.74
CA PHE A 93 1.12 -2.96 -14.53
C PHE A 93 1.76 -1.57 -14.61
N GLU A 94 2.55 -1.31 -15.65
CA GLU A 94 3.20 -0.01 -15.83
C GLU A 94 2.17 1.13 -15.99
N GLN A 95 1.05 0.88 -16.69
CA GLN A 95 0.00 1.89 -16.85
C GLN A 95 -0.67 2.21 -15.50
N VAL A 96 -0.83 1.22 -14.63
CA VAL A 96 -1.32 1.43 -13.26
C VAL A 96 -0.33 2.27 -12.45
N MET A 97 0.97 1.96 -12.50
CA MET A 97 1.99 2.77 -11.82
C MET A 97 1.99 4.22 -12.34
N ARG A 98 1.92 4.41 -13.66
CA ARG A 98 1.84 5.75 -14.28
C ARG A 98 0.55 6.47 -13.89
N GLY A 99 -0.57 5.77 -13.77
CA GLY A 99 -1.83 6.30 -13.23
C GLY A 99 -1.70 6.77 -11.79
N CYS A 100 -0.97 6.03 -10.95
CA CYS A 100 -0.65 6.43 -9.57
C CYS A 100 0.33 7.60 -9.50
N ALA A 101 1.24 7.72 -10.48
CA ALA A 101 2.23 8.78 -10.57
C ALA A 101 1.66 10.13 -11.03
N ALA A 102 0.56 10.10 -11.79
CA ALA A 102 -0.05 11.27 -12.39
C ALA A 102 -0.51 12.31 -11.34
N PRO A 103 -0.44 13.62 -11.65
CA PRO A 103 -0.94 14.66 -10.76
C PRO A 103 -2.40 14.43 -10.40
N ARG A 104 -2.72 14.41 -9.10
CA ARG A 104 -4.10 14.30 -8.64
C ARG A 104 -4.81 15.64 -8.87
N ASN A 105 -5.74 15.70 -9.82
CA ASN A 105 -6.65 16.84 -9.91
C ASN A 105 -7.41 16.98 -8.58
N ARG A 106 -7.34 18.16 -7.96
CA ARG A 106 -7.89 18.53 -6.62
C ARG A 106 -9.41 18.34 -6.46
N HIS A 107 -10.10 17.64 -7.34
CA HIS A 107 -11.56 17.54 -7.34
C HIS A 107 -12.13 16.16 -7.00
N HIS A 108 -11.30 15.17 -6.65
CA HIS A 108 -11.80 13.93 -6.03
C HIS A 108 -10.86 13.44 -4.92
N VAL A 109 -11.30 13.66 -3.67
CA VAL A 109 -10.92 12.93 -2.44
C VAL A 109 -9.48 13.12 -1.91
N GLY A 110 -9.35 13.99 -0.90
CA GLY A 110 -8.53 13.79 0.32
C GLY A 110 -7.08 13.36 0.15
N CYS A 111 -6.24 14.22 -0.44
CA CYS A 111 -4.81 14.22 -0.17
C CYS A 111 -4.56 15.21 0.97
N ASP A 112 -4.77 14.76 2.20
CA ASP A 112 -4.39 15.54 3.37
C ASP A 112 -2.87 15.48 3.48
N THR A 113 -2.23 16.63 3.21
CA THR A 113 -0.92 16.95 3.74
C THR A 113 -0.98 16.78 5.25
N ALA A 114 -0.49 15.65 5.76
CA ALA A 114 -0.38 15.37 7.18
C ALA A 114 0.74 16.19 7.82
N HIS A 115 0.74 17.53 7.68
CA HIS A 115 1.57 18.45 8.46
C HIS A 115 0.87 19.83 8.48
N ASN A 116 0.01 20.04 9.49
CA ASN A 116 -0.07 21.26 10.30
C ASN A 116 -1.37 21.26 11.10
N ASN A 117 -1.28 20.82 12.36
CA ASN A 117 -2.25 21.22 13.38
C ASN A 117 -1.46 21.67 14.61
N ILE A 118 -1.01 22.92 14.59
CA ILE A 118 -0.53 23.64 15.78
C ILE A 118 -1.64 24.61 16.15
N GLY A 119 -2.14 24.46 17.37
CA GLY A 119 -3.33 25.13 17.89
C GLY A 119 -3.31 26.65 17.79
N SER A 120 -4.51 27.19 17.64
CA SER A 120 -4.83 28.59 17.78
C SER A 120 -4.59 29.05 19.22
N GLY A 121 -3.56 29.89 19.40
CA GLY A 121 -3.30 30.66 20.61
C GLY A 121 -2.71 32.02 20.20
N SER A 122 -3.24 33.08 20.78
CA SER A 122 -3.20 34.46 20.29
C SER A 122 -1.84 35.17 20.39
N SER A 123 -1.76 36.29 19.64
CA SER A 123 -0.84 37.45 19.74
C SER A 123 0.48 37.38 18.95
N ARG A 124 0.54 38.11 17.82
CA ARG A 124 1.77 38.42 17.06
C ARG A 124 2.65 39.40 17.84
N PRO A 125 3.97 39.37 17.63
CA PRO A 125 4.64 40.57 17.13
C PRO A 125 5.44 40.30 15.84
N ALA A 126 5.88 41.39 15.22
CA ALA A 126 6.35 41.51 13.85
C ALA A 126 7.49 40.54 13.45
N ALA A 127 7.39 40.01 12.23
CA ALA A 127 8.37 39.13 11.61
C ALA A 127 9.61 39.89 11.14
N LEU A 128 10.79 39.36 11.48
CA LEU A 128 12.05 39.67 10.82
C LEU A 128 12.06 39.04 9.40
N PRO A 129 12.71 39.67 8.41
CA PRO A 129 12.80 39.10 7.07
C PRO A 129 13.68 37.85 7.08
N ALA A 130 13.18 36.76 6.45
CA ALA A 130 13.94 35.54 6.24
C ALA A 130 15.04 35.77 5.17
N PRO A 131 16.19 35.09 5.26
CA PRO A 131 17.27 35.23 4.29
C PRO A 131 16.87 34.65 2.93
N GLU A 132 17.26 35.37 1.88
CA GLU A 132 17.08 34.99 0.47
C GLU A 132 17.99 33.80 0.10
N GLY A 133 17.41 32.76 -0.49
CA GLY A 133 18.06 31.49 -0.83
C GLY A 133 17.13 30.30 -0.55
N SER A 134 15.98 30.22 -1.24
CA SER A 134 15.73 29.28 -2.36
C SER A 134 15.73 27.80 -1.92
N ALA A 135 14.65 27.01 -1.98
CA ALA A 135 13.46 27.07 -2.82
C ALA A 135 12.25 26.49 -2.06
N SER A 136 11.05 26.97 -2.36
CA SER A 136 9.82 26.21 -2.10
C SER A 136 9.68 25.15 -3.20
N PRO A 137 9.65 23.84 -2.91
CA PRO A 137 9.22 22.85 -3.88
C PRO A 137 7.84 22.33 -3.47
N CYS A 138 6.80 23.15 -3.62
CA CYS A 138 5.49 22.62 -3.96
C CYS A 138 5.42 22.51 -5.49
N GLN A 139 6.29 21.72 -6.10
CA GLN A 139 6.10 21.29 -7.49
C GLN A 139 5.32 19.98 -7.43
N GLY A 140 4.08 20.02 -7.93
CA GLY A 140 3.02 19.00 -7.76
C GLY A 140 3.26 17.66 -8.45
N GLY A 141 4.39 17.00 -8.16
CA GLY A 141 4.66 15.61 -8.50
C GLY A 141 4.34 14.66 -7.34
N THR A 142 4.04 13.40 -7.66
CA THR A 142 3.98 12.32 -6.66
C THR A 142 5.40 11.80 -6.37
N TRP A 143 5.57 10.97 -5.33
CA TRP A 143 6.84 10.28 -5.03
C TRP A 143 7.20 9.21 -6.08
N ILE A 144 6.27 8.84 -6.97
CA ILE A 144 6.45 7.82 -7.99
C ILE A 144 7.06 8.47 -9.24
N HIS A 145 8.38 8.46 -9.34
CA HIS A 145 9.15 8.92 -10.50
C HIS A 145 9.73 7.72 -11.28
N GLU A 146 10.39 7.98 -12.41
CA GLU A 146 10.82 6.94 -13.36
C GLU A 146 11.68 5.83 -12.72
N ASP A 147 12.57 6.16 -11.78
CA ASP A 147 13.38 5.15 -11.08
C ASP A 147 12.53 4.17 -10.26
N MET A 148 11.49 4.67 -9.59
CA MET A 148 10.51 3.84 -8.88
C MET A 148 9.70 3.00 -9.85
N ILE A 149 9.25 3.57 -10.98
CA ILE A 149 8.53 2.82 -12.01
C ILE A 149 9.39 1.68 -12.54
N ALA A 150 10.64 1.95 -12.90
CA ALA A 150 11.57 0.95 -13.40
C ALA A 150 11.82 -0.17 -12.37
N ALA A 151 12.05 0.19 -11.10
CA ALA A 151 12.32 -0.76 -10.03
C ALA A 151 11.14 -1.71 -9.77
N TYR A 152 9.91 -1.20 -9.75
CA TYR A 152 8.73 -2.04 -9.50
C TYR A 152 8.30 -2.79 -10.77
N CYS A 153 8.57 -2.27 -11.96
CA CYS A 153 8.42 -3.05 -13.19
C CYS A 153 9.40 -4.24 -13.23
N GLU A 154 10.60 -4.10 -12.66
CA GLU A 154 11.49 -5.25 -12.43
C GLU A 154 10.88 -6.25 -11.45
N LEU A 155 10.40 -5.78 -10.29
CA LEU A 155 9.70 -6.67 -9.34
C LEU A 155 8.50 -7.38 -9.97
N HIS A 156 7.76 -6.70 -10.87
CA HIS A 156 6.65 -7.29 -11.60
C HIS A 156 7.12 -8.40 -12.56
N ARG A 157 8.18 -8.15 -13.34
CA ARG A 157 8.78 -9.17 -14.23
C ARG A 157 9.31 -10.37 -13.45
N MET A 158 9.78 -10.16 -12.22
CA MET A 158 10.21 -11.22 -11.31
C MET A 158 9.05 -11.96 -10.61
N GLY A 159 7.80 -11.55 -10.82
CA GLY A 159 6.61 -12.16 -10.22
C GLY A 159 6.37 -11.78 -8.76
N TYR A 160 6.97 -10.69 -8.29
CA TYR A 160 6.77 -10.16 -6.93
C TYR A 160 5.82 -8.97 -6.89
N ALA A 161 5.73 -8.15 -7.93
CA ALA A 161 4.80 -7.02 -7.95
C ALA A 161 3.60 -7.31 -8.87
N HIS A 162 2.41 -6.91 -8.44
CA HIS A 162 1.16 -7.19 -9.12
C HIS A 162 0.26 -5.96 -9.20
N SER A 163 -0.49 -5.85 -10.29
CA SER A 163 -1.51 -4.81 -10.49
C SER A 163 -2.91 -5.40 -10.49
N VAL A 164 -3.85 -4.65 -9.92
CA VAL A 164 -5.28 -4.92 -10.04
C VAL A 164 -5.93 -3.72 -10.72
N GLU A 165 -6.60 -3.99 -11.84
CA GLU A 165 -6.98 -3.00 -12.82
C GLU A 165 -8.49 -2.98 -12.98
N THR A 166 -9.10 -1.81 -12.85
CA THR A 166 -10.53 -1.62 -13.11
C THR A 166 -10.71 -0.98 -14.48
N TRP A 167 -11.35 -1.70 -15.39
CA TRP A 167 -11.63 -1.28 -16.75
C TRP A 167 -13.12 -0.91 -16.89
N ILE A 168 -13.40 0.25 -17.47
CA ILE A 168 -14.77 0.73 -17.75
C ILE A 168 -14.78 1.20 -19.20
N ASP A 169 -15.73 0.70 -19.99
CA ASP A 169 -15.86 1.00 -21.43
C ASP A 169 -14.54 0.79 -22.20
N GLY A 170 -13.80 -0.28 -21.86
CA GLY A 170 -12.52 -0.63 -22.47
C GLY A 170 -11.34 0.27 -22.08
N LYS A 171 -11.52 1.21 -21.14
CA LYS A 171 -10.48 2.12 -20.65
C LYS A 171 -10.06 1.76 -19.23
N LEU A 172 -8.76 1.86 -18.94
CA LEU A 172 -8.23 1.73 -17.59
C LEU A 172 -8.71 2.92 -16.74
N ALA A 173 -9.73 2.67 -15.92
CA ALA A 173 -10.45 3.69 -15.17
C ALA A 173 -9.91 3.89 -13.75
N GLY A 174 -9.12 2.94 -13.25
CA GLY A 174 -8.47 2.99 -11.96
C GLY A 174 -7.75 1.68 -11.68
N GLY A 175 -7.05 1.62 -10.56
CA GLY A 175 -6.33 0.42 -10.17
C GLY A 175 -5.43 0.66 -8.98
N LEU A 176 -4.77 -0.41 -8.55
CA LEU A 176 -3.74 -0.39 -7.53
C LEU A 176 -2.61 -1.33 -7.93
N TYR A 177 -1.43 -1.11 -7.37
CA TYR A 177 -0.34 -2.07 -7.46
C TYR A 177 0.25 -2.34 -6.07
N GLY A 178 0.93 -3.47 -5.95
CA GLY A 178 1.60 -3.85 -4.72
C GLY A 178 2.63 -4.93 -4.92
N VAL A 179 3.42 -5.18 -3.88
CA VAL A 179 4.38 -6.29 -3.82
C VAL A 179 3.76 -7.44 -3.03
N CYS A 180 4.01 -8.69 -3.41
CA CYS A 180 3.57 -9.87 -2.69
C CYS A 180 4.76 -10.76 -2.33
N ILE A 181 4.91 -11.05 -1.04
CA ILE A 181 5.93 -11.98 -0.52
C ILE A 181 5.23 -12.96 0.41
N GLY A 182 5.23 -14.24 0.03
CA GLY A 182 4.50 -15.28 0.76
C GLY A 182 2.99 -14.96 0.84
N ARG A 183 2.50 -14.66 2.05
CA ARG A 183 1.10 -14.26 2.33
C ARG A 183 0.99 -12.83 2.87
N MET A 184 1.96 -11.99 2.48
CA MET A 184 2.00 -10.56 2.74
C MET A 184 1.86 -9.80 1.42
N PHE A 185 0.83 -8.96 1.30
CA PHE A 185 0.65 -8.04 0.18
C PHE A 185 0.91 -6.61 0.65
N TYR A 186 1.87 -5.92 0.06
CA TYR A 186 2.20 -4.53 0.37
C TYR A 186 1.52 -3.65 -0.68
N GLY A 187 0.37 -3.04 -0.34
CA GLY A 187 -0.34 -2.17 -1.26
C GLY A 187 0.38 -0.83 -1.35
N GLU A 188 0.92 -0.49 -2.51
CA GLU A 188 1.84 0.65 -2.65
C GLU A 188 1.11 1.95 -2.95
N SER A 189 0.22 1.92 -3.94
CA SER A 189 -0.56 3.07 -4.35
C SER A 189 -1.76 2.65 -5.17
N MET A 190 -2.70 3.57 -5.32
CA MET A 190 -3.88 3.41 -6.16
C MET A 190 -4.28 4.73 -6.80
N PHE A 191 -4.98 4.64 -7.92
CA PHE A 191 -5.53 5.78 -8.63
C PHE A 191 -6.96 5.51 -9.10
N SER A 192 -7.71 6.59 -9.35
CA SER A 192 -9.10 6.52 -9.78
C SER A 192 -9.40 7.67 -10.72
N ASN A 193 -9.69 7.36 -11.98
CA ASN A 193 -10.13 8.29 -13.01
C ASN A 193 -11.66 8.22 -13.24
N ALA A 194 -12.33 7.22 -12.66
CA ALA A 194 -13.77 7.13 -12.60
C ALA A 194 -14.25 6.87 -11.16
N SER A 195 -15.54 7.11 -10.91
CA SER A 195 -16.14 6.88 -9.60
C SER A 195 -15.99 5.41 -9.17
N ASN A 196 -15.51 5.20 -7.95
CA ASN A 196 -15.26 3.89 -7.33
C ASN A 196 -14.22 2.99 -8.01
N ALA A 197 -13.53 3.41 -9.07
CA ALA A 197 -12.64 2.52 -9.82
C ALA A 197 -11.50 1.92 -8.96
N SER A 198 -10.84 2.73 -8.12
CA SER A 198 -9.83 2.20 -7.18
C SER A 198 -10.43 1.30 -6.08
N LYS A 199 -11.63 1.62 -5.60
CA LYS A 199 -12.34 0.80 -4.60
C LYS A 199 -12.73 -0.56 -5.15
N ILE A 200 -13.13 -0.62 -6.44
CA ILE A 200 -13.43 -1.88 -7.14
C ILE A 200 -12.18 -2.75 -7.17
N ALA A 201 -11.03 -2.20 -7.58
CA ALA A 201 -9.77 -2.92 -7.59
C ALA A 201 -9.40 -3.47 -6.19
N LEU A 202 -9.51 -2.63 -5.15
CA LEU A 202 -9.22 -3.05 -3.77
C LEU A 202 -10.21 -4.12 -3.26
N ALA A 203 -11.50 -3.99 -3.58
CA ALA A 203 -12.51 -4.98 -3.19
C ALA A 203 -12.25 -6.34 -3.86
N HIS A 204 -11.92 -6.35 -5.16
CA HIS A 204 -11.56 -7.56 -5.89
C HIS A 204 -10.26 -8.18 -5.36
N LEU A 205 -9.23 -7.38 -5.08
CA LEU A 205 -8.02 -7.89 -4.42
C LEU A 205 -8.38 -8.57 -3.09
N ALA A 206 -9.08 -7.87 -2.20
CA ALA A 206 -9.42 -8.41 -0.89
C ALA A 206 -10.22 -9.72 -0.99
N ARG A 207 -11.23 -9.76 -1.86
CA ARG A 207 -12.06 -10.95 -2.07
C ARG A 207 -11.30 -12.10 -2.73
N GLN A 208 -10.41 -11.81 -3.68
CA GLN A 208 -9.59 -12.83 -4.33
C GLN A 208 -8.58 -13.44 -3.36
N LEU A 209 -7.92 -12.62 -2.55
CA LEU A 209 -7.00 -13.09 -1.51
C LEU A 209 -7.73 -13.97 -0.48
N GLU A 210 -8.94 -13.60 -0.08
CA GLU A 210 -9.79 -14.44 0.78
C GLU A 210 -10.09 -15.79 0.12
N ARG A 211 -10.50 -15.80 -1.15
CA ARG A 211 -10.80 -17.04 -1.90
C ARG A 211 -9.58 -17.94 -2.08
N TRP A 212 -8.40 -17.36 -2.26
CA TRP A 212 -7.13 -18.10 -2.29
C TRP A 212 -6.64 -18.57 -0.91
N GLN A 213 -7.43 -18.35 0.15
CA GLN A 213 -7.03 -18.66 1.53
C GLN A 213 -5.67 -18.03 1.85
N PHE A 214 -5.52 -16.75 1.49
CA PHE A 214 -4.28 -16.00 1.66
C PHE A 214 -3.96 -15.87 3.15
N GLY A 215 -3.22 -16.81 3.71
CA GLY A 215 -2.81 -16.92 5.12
C GLY A 215 -1.97 -18.19 5.35
N PRO A 216 -1.44 -18.43 6.55
CA PRO A 216 -0.67 -19.64 6.84
C PRO A 216 -1.52 -20.90 6.64
N SER A 217 -1.05 -21.83 5.80
CA SER A 217 -1.75 -23.09 5.56
C SER A 217 -1.64 -23.99 6.80
N THR A 218 -2.63 -23.94 7.69
CA THR A 218 -2.78 -24.99 8.71
C THR A 218 -3.39 -26.22 8.04
N GLY A 219 -2.71 -27.36 8.08
CA GLY A 219 -3.14 -28.60 7.40
C GLY A 219 -4.64 -28.92 7.55
N LEU A 220 -5.25 -29.32 6.43
CA LEU A 220 -6.59 -29.90 6.23
C LEU A 220 -7.72 -29.48 7.21
N ARG A 221 -8.72 -28.79 6.67
CA ARG A 221 -10.14 -29.13 6.93
C ARG A 221 -10.97 -29.01 5.65
N THR A 222 -11.28 -30.16 5.06
CA THR A 222 -12.37 -30.34 4.11
C THR A 222 -13.71 -30.21 4.85
N GLY A 223 -14.48 -29.17 4.58
CA GLY A 223 -15.82 -28.97 5.13
C GLY A 223 -16.55 -27.83 4.42
N ARG A 224 -17.82 -28.05 4.09
CA ARG A 224 -18.67 -27.18 3.25
C ARG A 224 -18.70 -25.71 3.68
N PHE A 225 -18.73 -24.84 2.68
CA PHE A 225 -18.88 -23.39 2.77
C PHE A 225 -20.27 -22.99 3.27
N ASP A 226 -20.35 -22.67 4.55
CA ASP A 226 -21.25 -21.66 5.11
C ASP A 226 -20.39 -20.87 6.11
N MET A 227 -19.93 -19.67 5.73
CA MET A 227 -18.98 -18.89 6.56
C MET A 227 -19.75 -17.97 7.53
N PRO A 228 -19.71 -18.21 8.85
CA PRO A 228 -20.09 -17.20 9.82
C PRO A 228 -18.99 -16.15 9.92
N VAL A 229 -19.34 -15.00 10.51
CA VAL A 229 -18.40 -13.91 10.85
C VAL A 229 -17.18 -14.48 11.58
N LEU A 230 -15.98 -14.27 11.00
CA LEU A 230 -14.70 -14.73 11.54
C LEU A 230 -14.52 -14.25 12.98
N SER A 231 -14.21 -15.18 13.88
CA SER A 231 -13.90 -14.85 15.27
C SER A 231 -12.58 -14.07 15.37
N LYS A 232 -12.40 -13.27 16.44
CA LYS A 232 -11.15 -12.51 16.71
C LYS A 232 -9.87 -13.36 16.69
N VAL A 233 -9.99 -14.67 16.90
CA VAL A 233 -8.89 -15.64 16.90
C VAL A 233 -8.58 -16.16 15.49
N GLU A 234 -9.54 -16.18 14.58
CA GLU A 234 -9.35 -16.60 13.17
C GLU A 234 -8.73 -15.49 12.31
N GLY A 235 -8.91 -14.22 12.67
CA GLY A 235 -8.25 -13.09 12.00
C GLY A 235 -6.71 -13.19 12.00
N LEU A 236 -6.13 -13.87 13.00
CA LEU A 236 -4.69 -14.14 13.09
C LEU A 236 -4.18 -15.19 12.08
N ARG A 237 -5.06 -15.98 11.46
CA ARG A 237 -4.71 -17.02 10.47
C ARG A 237 -4.85 -16.57 9.02
N THR A 238 -5.15 -15.29 8.82
CA THR A 238 -5.21 -14.70 7.50
C THR A 238 -3.89 -13.99 7.18
N GLY A 239 -3.66 -13.77 5.91
CA GLY A 239 -2.63 -12.92 5.38
C GLY A 239 -3.02 -11.46 5.55
N LEU A 240 -2.15 -10.58 5.09
CA LEU A 240 -2.25 -9.17 5.44
C LEU A 240 -1.97 -8.31 4.22
N ILE A 241 -2.79 -7.27 4.06
CA ILE A 241 -2.53 -6.16 3.16
C ILE A 241 -1.91 -5.04 4.00
N ASP A 242 -0.63 -4.72 3.78
CA ASP A 242 0.00 -3.53 4.35
C ASP A 242 -0.45 -2.29 3.58
N CYS A 243 -0.92 -1.29 4.32
CA CYS A 243 -1.35 0.01 3.81
C CYS A 243 -0.41 1.14 4.24
N GLN A 244 0.70 0.80 4.89
CA GLN A 244 1.73 1.68 5.41
C GLN A 244 1.19 2.75 6.36
N MET A 245 0.75 3.88 5.80
CA MET A 245 0.37 5.08 6.52
C MET A 245 -1.16 5.18 6.65
N ASN A 246 -1.60 5.82 7.73
CA ASN A 246 -3.02 6.01 7.97
C ASN A 246 -3.66 6.90 6.90
N THR A 247 -4.79 6.46 6.36
CA THR A 247 -5.66 7.31 5.55
C THR A 247 -7.13 7.14 5.97
N PRO A 248 -7.91 8.24 6.08
CA PRO A 248 -9.35 8.15 6.34
C PRO A 248 -10.10 7.32 5.29
N HIS A 249 -9.61 7.34 4.04
CA HIS A 249 -10.18 6.55 2.95
C HIS A 249 -10.12 5.05 3.22
N LEU A 250 -8.92 4.51 3.51
CA LEU A 250 -8.76 3.07 3.76
C LEU A 250 -9.41 2.66 5.10
N ALA A 251 -9.42 3.55 6.10
CA ALA A 251 -10.11 3.30 7.36
C ALA A 251 -11.61 3.05 7.14
N SER A 252 -12.24 3.83 6.25
CA SER A 252 -13.65 3.64 5.86
C SER A 252 -13.92 2.30 5.17
N LEU A 253 -12.89 1.68 4.58
CA LEU A 253 -12.94 0.39 3.88
C LEU A 253 -12.52 -0.79 4.77
N GLY A 254 -12.31 -0.56 6.07
CA GLY A 254 -12.00 -1.61 7.05
C GLY A 254 -10.53 -1.71 7.46
N ALA A 255 -9.63 -0.91 6.87
CA ALA A 255 -8.25 -0.87 7.32
C ALA A 255 -8.14 -0.24 8.72
N ARG A 256 -7.13 -0.65 9.48
CA ARG A 256 -6.89 -0.20 10.85
C ARG A 256 -5.40 -0.13 11.16
N GLU A 257 -5.04 0.69 12.12
CA GLU A 257 -3.70 0.73 12.66
C GLU A 257 -3.45 -0.45 13.62
N ILE A 258 -2.25 -1.00 13.56
CA ILE A 258 -1.69 -1.92 14.56
C ILE A 258 -0.31 -1.44 15.00
N PRO A 259 0.12 -1.71 16.24
CA PRO A 259 1.48 -1.44 16.67
C PRO A 259 2.52 -2.10 15.76
N ARG A 260 3.65 -1.42 15.51
CA ARG A 260 4.70 -1.93 14.62
C ARG A 260 5.23 -3.30 15.06
N ASN A 261 5.35 -3.56 16.37
CA ASN A 261 5.77 -4.87 16.85
C ASN A 261 4.79 -5.99 16.50
N GLU A 262 3.47 -5.75 16.57
CA GLU A 262 2.44 -6.69 16.11
C GLU A 262 2.53 -6.91 14.59
N PHE A 263 2.73 -5.83 13.83
CA PHE A 263 2.96 -5.92 12.38
C PHE A 263 4.16 -6.80 12.03
N ILE A 264 5.33 -6.55 12.66
CA ILE A 264 6.56 -7.30 12.38
C ILE A 264 6.41 -8.77 12.78
N ALA A 265 5.73 -9.08 13.87
CA ALA A 265 5.47 -10.47 14.27
C ALA A 265 4.67 -11.22 13.20
N ARG A 266 3.59 -10.60 12.67
CA ARG A 266 2.81 -11.19 11.57
C ARG A 266 3.59 -11.27 10.27
N LEU A 267 4.33 -10.22 9.94
CA LEU A 267 5.16 -10.15 8.75
C LEU A 267 6.12 -11.34 8.68
N GLN A 268 6.85 -11.60 9.76
CA GLN A 268 7.85 -12.67 9.83
C GLN A 268 7.27 -14.06 9.59
N GLU A 269 6.01 -14.30 9.97
CA GLU A 269 5.30 -15.53 9.65
C GLU A 269 4.90 -15.56 8.16
N LEU A 270 4.26 -14.50 7.69
CA LEU A 270 3.61 -14.45 6.38
C LEU A 270 4.60 -14.45 5.20
N VAL A 271 5.76 -13.80 5.32
CA VAL A 271 6.76 -13.73 4.23
C VAL A 271 7.50 -15.06 3.99
N ASN A 272 7.32 -16.03 4.88
CA ASN A 272 7.89 -17.37 4.80
C ASN A 272 6.85 -18.43 4.38
N CYS A 273 5.58 -18.04 4.23
CA CYS A 273 4.56 -18.91 3.68
C CYS A 273 4.76 -19.13 2.17
N ALA A 274 4.22 -20.24 1.65
CA ALA A 274 4.27 -20.52 0.21
C ALA A 274 3.61 -19.38 -0.59
N PRO A 275 4.28 -18.83 -1.62
CA PRO A 275 3.77 -17.71 -2.39
C PRO A 275 2.54 -18.10 -3.22
N ILE A 276 1.74 -17.10 -3.60
CA ILE A 276 0.80 -17.25 -4.71
C ILE A 276 1.60 -17.21 -6.01
N THR A 277 1.51 -18.26 -6.81
CA THR A 277 2.24 -18.38 -8.09
C THR A 277 1.36 -18.11 -9.31
N HIS A 278 0.04 -18.08 -9.14
CA HIS A 278 -0.92 -17.90 -10.23
C HIS A 278 -1.85 -16.71 -9.96
N TRP A 279 -1.47 -15.54 -10.47
CA TRP A 279 -2.20 -14.28 -10.31
C TRP A 279 -3.29 -14.11 -11.37
N GLN A 280 -4.27 -15.01 -11.35
CA GLN A 280 -5.45 -14.94 -12.21
C GLN A 280 -6.71 -14.82 -11.37
N PHE A 281 -7.42 -13.71 -11.53
CA PHE A 281 -8.63 -13.44 -10.74
C PHE A 281 -9.80 -14.25 -11.27
N ASP A 282 -10.63 -14.76 -10.35
CA ASP A 282 -11.91 -15.37 -10.67
C ASP A 282 -12.88 -14.29 -11.17
N THR A 283 -13.72 -14.64 -12.15
CA THR A 283 -14.62 -13.69 -12.80
C THR A 283 -15.92 -13.46 -12.01
N ASP A 284 -16.20 -14.29 -11.02
CA ASP A 284 -17.48 -14.36 -10.29
C ASP A 284 -17.38 -13.92 -8.81
N LEU A 285 -16.31 -13.22 -8.40
CA LEU A 285 -16.06 -12.85 -6.99
C LEU A 285 -17.21 -12.09 -6.29
N PHE A 286 -18.03 -11.38 -7.07
CA PHE A 286 -19.19 -10.61 -6.61
C PHE A 286 -20.46 -10.87 -7.43
N ALA A 287 -20.48 -11.93 -8.24
CA ALA A 287 -21.65 -12.34 -9.03
C ALA A 287 -22.72 -13.03 -8.16
#